data_AF-A0AAD5NCN1-F1
#
_entry.id   AF-A0AAD5NCN1-F1
#
_cell.length_a   1.000
_cell.length_b   1.000
_cell.length_c   1.000
_cell.angle_alpha   90.00
_cell.angle_beta   90.00
_cell.angle_gamma   90.00
#
_symmetry.space_group_name_H-M   'P 1'
#
loop_
_entity.id
_entity.type
_entity.pdbx_description
1 polymer ?
#
loop_
_entity_poly.entity_id
_entity_poly.type
_entity_poly.pdbx_seq_one_letter_code
_entity_poly.pdbx_strand_id
1 'polypeptide(L)'
;MSVDPISRSLLNVHLETPQERVEVKNFVIPQLYLPSIARRSLREIRDELVKEQVCEVRSTKVRTFDDLVFRAPITNCYSVIAKDCSEEPRFAVLLKKIEKNAEEKELKIINERQEVIKVRMDDNRLRIFVDDQEIGRDRVQDYDIEKIEDNMVRVKLEDLEVRFDGYDTKVYMGKHMSQRQCGLCGHFDEDKDNEFHTSKNEYTDDVEEFHKSYLLTDECEVEKEFSFDKKDYAVEMDEERRDDWTNAYDDENTSDDWKDSKEDVLKTTHIMEFPHRVCFSLEPVRKCRKNEKKEDVVEKKVRFTCLPRSSYETRQFLHKARTSVLDLSDYPVSFVENIQVPTACAVY
;
A
#
# COMPACT_ATOMS: atom_id res chain seq x y z
N MET A 1 -32.06 16.18 22.10
CA MET A 1 -30.60 16.02 22.25
C MET A 1 -30.07 17.20 23.04
N SER A 2 -29.27 16.97 24.07
CA SER A 2 -28.64 18.02 24.88
C SER A 2 -27.17 17.68 25.12
N VAL A 3 -26.31 18.68 24.98
CA VAL A 3 -24.86 18.58 25.20
C VAL A 3 -24.53 19.24 26.53
N ASP A 4 -23.63 18.64 27.31
CA ASP A 4 -23.14 19.26 28.53
C ASP A 4 -22.53 20.65 28.23
N PRO A 5 -23.01 21.73 28.88
CA PRO A 5 -22.62 23.09 28.51
C PRO A 5 -21.20 23.47 28.93
N ILE A 6 -20.55 22.69 29.80
CA ILE A 6 -19.25 23.03 30.40
C ILE A 6 -18.12 22.32 29.67
N SER A 7 -18.15 20.99 29.57
CA SER A 7 -17.07 20.21 28.95
C SER A 7 -17.31 19.95 27.47
N ARG A 8 -18.57 20.04 27.00
CA ARG A 8 -19.04 19.57 25.68
C ARG A 8 -18.60 18.14 25.33
N SER A 9 -18.16 17.37 26.33
CA SER A 9 -17.63 16.02 26.16
C SER A 9 -18.69 14.95 26.38
N LEU A 10 -19.89 15.33 26.81
CA LEU A 10 -20.98 14.43 27.12
C LEU A 10 -22.25 14.83 26.38
N LEU A 11 -22.88 13.82 25.78
CA LEU A 11 -24.09 13.96 25.00
C LEU A 11 -25.22 13.12 25.57
N ASN A 12 -26.40 13.74 25.69
CA ASN A 12 -27.65 13.04 25.96
C ASN A 12 -28.49 13.02 24.68
N VAL A 13 -28.73 11.81 24.16
CA VAL A 13 -29.56 11.57 22.98
C VAL A 13 -30.86 10.91 23.41
N HIS A 14 -31.96 11.46 22.93
CA HIS A 14 -33.29 10.92 23.17
C HIS A 14 -33.91 10.64 21.80
N LEU A 15 -34.08 9.36 21.48
CA LEU A 15 -34.62 8.86 20.22
C LEU A 15 -35.96 8.20 20.49
N GLU A 16 -36.99 8.63 19.77
CA GLU A 16 -38.34 8.10 19.92
C GLU A 16 -38.81 7.62 18.55
N THR A 17 -39.01 6.31 18.45
CA THR A 17 -39.59 5.63 17.29
C THR A 17 -41.03 5.23 17.61
N PRO A 18 -41.87 4.89 16.62
CA PRO A 18 -43.25 4.44 16.87
C PRO A 18 -43.36 3.17 17.72
N GLN A 19 -42.27 2.39 17.83
CA GLN A 19 -42.24 1.10 18.52
C GLN A 19 -41.49 1.18 19.84
N GLU A 20 -40.46 2.03 19.95
CA GLU A 20 -39.61 2.12 21.13
C GLU A 20 -39.06 3.53 21.36
N ARG A 21 -38.78 3.81 22.64
CA ARG A 21 -38.11 5.02 23.09
C ARG A 21 -36.75 4.65 23.69
N VAL A 22 -35.68 5.19 23.12
CA VAL A 22 -34.30 4.94 23.53
C VAL A 22 -33.69 6.24 24.05
N GLU A 23 -33.18 6.19 25.29
CA GLU A 23 -32.50 7.31 25.93
C GLU A 23 -31.04 6.93 26.22
N VAL A 24 -30.11 7.58 25.53
CA VAL A 24 -28.67 7.43 25.75
C VAL A 24 -28.19 8.62 26.56
N LYS A 25 -27.73 8.38 27.79
CA LYS A 25 -27.22 9.41 28.70
C LYS A 25 -25.70 9.38 28.79
N ASN A 26 -25.10 10.55 28.93
CA ASN A 26 -23.67 10.74 29.18
C ASN A 26 -22.77 10.02 28.15
N PHE A 27 -23.14 10.06 26.88
CA PHE A 27 -22.30 9.51 25.82
C PHE A 27 -21.05 10.36 25.64
N VAL A 28 -19.87 9.74 25.76
CA VAL A 28 -18.59 10.44 25.70
C VAL A 28 -18.27 10.79 24.25
N ILE A 29 -18.18 12.08 23.94
CA ILE A 29 -17.78 12.59 22.64
C ILE A 29 -16.25 12.77 22.63
N PRO A 30 -15.52 12.19 21.66
CA PRO A 30 -14.09 12.45 21.49
C PRO A 30 -13.85 13.94 21.24
N GLN A 31 -12.98 14.58 22.04
CA GLN A 31 -12.59 15.96 21.80
C GLN A 31 -11.53 16.02 20.68
N LEU A 32 -11.94 16.48 19.49
CA LEU A 32 -11.02 16.83 18.42
C LEU A 32 -10.46 18.23 18.68
N TYR A 33 -9.15 18.32 18.88
CA TYR A 33 -8.45 19.59 19.05
C TYR A 33 -8.33 20.28 17.69
N LEU A 34 -9.26 21.20 17.39
CA LEU A 34 -9.16 22.04 16.20
C LEU A 34 -8.39 23.32 16.56
N PRO A 35 -7.19 23.56 16.00
CA PRO A 35 -6.50 24.82 16.20
C PRO A 35 -7.34 25.97 15.62
N SER A 36 -7.40 27.06 16.37
CA SER A 36 -8.28 28.19 16.12
C SER A 36 -7.83 29.05 14.93
N ILE A 37 -8.84 29.57 14.21
CA ILE A 37 -8.85 30.68 13.23
C ILE A 37 -8.72 30.26 11.75
N ALA A 38 -9.81 29.74 11.22
CA ALA A 38 -10.58 30.33 10.13
C ALA A 38 -11.93 29.61 10.10
N ARG A 39 -12.99 30.25 9.60
CA ARG A 39 -14.28 29.57 9.38
C ARG A 39 -14.08 28.47 8.34
N ARG A 40 -13.60 27.30 8.75
CA ARG A 40 -13.67 26.10 7.94
C ARG A 40 -15.14 25.75 7.80
N SER A 41 -15.58 25.73 6.55
CA SER A 41 -16.93 25.35 6.17
C SER A 41 -17.22 23.93 6.68
N LEU A 42 -18.50 23.61 6.94
CA LEU A 42 -18.90 22.24 7.27
C LEU A 42 -18.52 21.24 6.17
N ARG A 43 -18.25 21.71 4.94
CA ARG A 43 -17.68 20.91 3.85
C ARG A 43 -16.22 20.54 4.11
N GLU A 44 -15.37 21.47 4.53
CA GLU A 44 -13.97 21.17 4.87
C GLU A 44 -13.86 20.27 6.11
N ILE A 45 -14.76 20.44 7.08
CA ILE A 45 -14.86 19.51 8.22
C ILE A 45 -15.37 18.14 7.74
N ARG A 46 -16.33 18.09 6.79
CA ARG A 46 -16.76 16.85 6.15
C ARG A 46 -15.62 16.20 5.37
N ASP A 47 -14.79 16.95 4.67
CA ASP A 47 -13.64 16.43 3.92
C ASP A 47 -12.50 15.98 4.86
N GLU A 48 -12.37 16.56 6.06
CA GLU A 48 -11.50 16.04 7.13
C GLU A 48 -12.08 14.79 7.81
N LEU A 49 -13.41 14.67 7.91
CA LEU A 49 -14.11 13.48 8.43
C LEU A 49 -14.28 12.36 7.38
N VAL A 50 -14.24 12.71 6.10
CA VAL A 50 -14.28 11.84 4.92
C VAL A 50 -12.93 11.99 4.24
N LYS A 51 -11.89 11.49 4.90
CA LYS A 51 -10.57 11.35 4.28
C LYS A 51 -10.73 10.31 3.16
N GLU A 52 -11.09 10.76 1.96
CA GLU A 52 -11.01 9.94 0.76
C GLU A 52 -9.56 9.50 0.63
N GLN A 53 -9.33 8.20 0.65
CA GLN A 53 -7.99 7.68 0.39
C GLN A 53 -7.73 7.78 -1.10
N VAL A 54 -6.49 8.07 -1.45
CA VAL A 54 -6.09 8.30 -2.83
C VAL A 54 -5.07 7.26 -3.26
N CYS A 55 -5.41 6.53 -4.31
CA CYS A 55 -4.46 5.74 -5.07
C CYS A 55 -3.92 6.60 -6.22
N GLU A 56 -2.60 6.56 -6.44
CA GLU A 56 -1.93 7.29 -7.53
C GLU A 56 -1.16 6.33 -8.41
N VAL A 57 -1.50 6.29 -9.70
CA VAL A 57 -0.88 5.42 -10.72
C VAL A 57 -0.16 6.30 -11.74
N ARG A 58 1.16 6.13 -11.81
CA ARG A 58 2.05 6.77 -12.81
C ARG A 58 2.55 5.72 -13.81
N SER A 59 3.53 6.07 -14.66
CA SER A 59 4.08 5.15 -15.67
C SER A 59 4.72 3.87 -15.10
N THR A 60 5.43 3.96 -13.98
CA THR A 60 6.22 2.84 -13.41
C THR A 60 6.01 2.65 -11.91
N LYS A 61 5.09 3.42 -11.32
CA LYS A 61 4.96 3.56 -9.88
C LYS A 61 3.49 3.67 -9.51
N VAL A 62 3.10 2.96 -8.47
CA VAL A 62 1.76 2.96 -7.90
C VAL A 62 1.86 3.25 -6.42
N ARG A 63 1.04 4.18 -5.93
CA ARG A 63 0.74 4.39 -4.52
C ARG A 63 -0.65 3.84 -4.27
N THR A 64 -0.80 2.88 -3.37
CA THR A 64 -2.09 2.26 -3.04
C THR A 64 -2.93 3.15 -2.13
N PHE A 65 -4.17 2.74 -1.83
CA PHE A 65 -5.03 3.46 -0.90
C PHE A 65 -4.49 3.48 0.54
N ASP A 66 -3.72 2.47 0.92
CA ASP A 66 -3.11 2.33 2.25
C ASP A 66 -1.68 2.88 2.30
N ASP A 67 -1.33 3.72 1.32
CA ASP A 67 -0.08 4.49 1.29
C ASP A 67 1.18 3.68 0.95
N LEU A 68 1.05 2.41 0.58
CA LEU A 68 2.17 1.62 0.08
C LEU A 68 2.54 2.11 -1.32
N VAL A 69 3.84 2.30 -1.54
CA VAL A 69 4.39 2.65 -2.84
C VAL A 69 5.18 1.48 -3.42
N PHE A 70 4.82 1.04 -4.63
CA PHE A 70 5.56 0.01 -5.35
C PHE A 70 5.78 0.36 -6.81
N ARG A 71 6.83 -0.21 -7.39
CA ARG A 71 7.17 -0.09 -8.80
C ARG A 71 6.54 -1.24 -9.58
N ALA A 72 5.77 -0.89 -10.61
CA ALA A 72 5.20 -1.79 -11.58
C ALA A 72 4.98 -1.01 -12.90
N PRO A 73 5.49 -1.51 -14.04
CA PRO A 73 5.37 -0.79 -15.30
C PRO A 73 3.98 -0.92 -15.92
N ILE A 74 3.34 0.20 -16.20
CA ILE A 74 2.12 0.23 -17.02
C ILE A 74 2.50 -0.02 -18.48
N THR A 75 1.89 -1.03 -19.10
CA THR A 75 2.16 -1.43 -20.48
C THR A 75 1.09 -0.90 -21.43
N ASN A 76 1.15 -1.25 -22.71
CA ASN A 76 0.08 -0.98 -23.69
C ASN A 76 -1.12 -1.94 -23.58
N CYS A 77 -1.14 -2.80 -22.56
CA CYS A 77 -2.26 -3.63 -22.17
C CYS A 77 -3.06 -2.94 -21.07
N TYR A 78 -4.36 -3.19 -20.99
CA TYR A 78 -5.12 -2.71 -19.85
C TYR A 78 -4.72 -3.44 -18.57
N SER A 79 -4.30 -2.67 -17.58
CA SER A 79 -4.19 -3.11 -16.19
C SER A 79 -5.41 -2.64 -15.42
N VAL A 80 -6.00 -3.52 -14.61
CA VAL A 80 -7.08 -3.15 -13.68
C VAL A 80 -6.46 -2.46 -12.47
N ILE A 81 -6.66 -1.15 -12.35
CA ILE A 81 -6.08 -0.37 -11.24
C ILE A 81 -7.00 -0.36 -10.02
N ALA A 82 -8.32 -0.31 -10.22
CA ALA A 82 -9.31 -0.41 -9.16
C ALA A 82 -10.61 -1.01 -9.71
N LYS A 83 -11.25 -1.91 -8.98
CA LYS A 83 -12.50 -2.56 -9.37
C LYS A 83 -13.31 -2.91 -8.12
N ASP A 84 -14.63 -2.83 -8.18
CA ASP A 84 -15.49 -3.45 -7.17
C ASP A 84 -15.50 -4.97 -7.35
N CYS A 85 -15.00 -5.69 -6.33
CA CYS A 85 -14.85 -7.14 -6.35
C CYS A 85 -15.90 -7.84 -5.46
N SER A 86 -16.98 -7.14 -5.11
CA SER A 86 -18.18 -7.73 -4.56
C SER A 86 -18.96 -8.58 -5.58
N GLU A 87 -20.00 -9.27 -5.12
CA GLU A 87 -20.82 -10.16 -5.97
C GLU A 87 -21.48 -9.42 -7.15
N GLU A 88 -21.78 -8.14 -6.98
CA GLU A 88 -22.36 -7.25 -7.99
C GLU A 88 -21.41 -6.06 -8.24
N PRO A 89 -20.40 -6.20 -9.12
CA PRO A 89 -19.43 -5.14 -9.40
C PRO A 89 -20.07 -3.85 -9.92
N ARG A 90 -19.88 -2.75 -9.18
CA ARG A 90 -20.41 -1.43 -9.57
C ARG A 90 -19.48 -0.61 -10.46
N PHE A 91 -18.18 -0.91 -10.47
CA PHE A 91 -17.23 -0.20 -11.33
C PHE A 91 -15.98 -1.03 -11.65
N ALA A 92 -15.30 -0.65 -12.73
CA ALA A 92 -13.93 -1.04 -13.01
C ALA A 92 -13.17 0.12 -13.66
N VAL A 93 -11.96 0.39 -13.18
CA VAL A 93 -11.04 1.40 -13.68
C VAL A 93 -9.80 0.70 -14.21
N LEU A 94 -9.53 0.92 -15.50
CA LEU A 94 -8.44 0.31 -16.22
C LEU A 94 -7.57 1.39 -16.86
N LEU A 95 -6.28 1.09 -16.97
CA LEU A 95 -5.29 2.00 -17.52
C LEU A 95 -4.33 1.24 -18.44
N LYS A 96 -3.95 1.85 -19.55
CA LYS A 96 -2.87 1.37 -20.43
C LYS A 96 -2.12 2.54 -21.03
N LYS A 97 -0.90 2.32 -21.51
CA LYS A 97 -0.23 3.24 -22.44
C LYS A 97 -0.93 3.19 -23.80
N ILE A 98 -1.05 4.34 -24.47
CA ILE A 98 -1.63 4.40 -25.83
C ILE A 98 -0.79 3.55 -26.80
N GLU A 99 0.53 3.69 -26.70
CA GLU A 99 1.51 2.90 -27.44
C GLU A 99 2.63 2.43 -26.50
N LYS A 100 3.42 1.44 -26.91
CA LYS A 100 4.50 0.86 -26.07
C LYS A 100 5.49 1.89 -25.55
N ASN A 101 5.86 2.87 -26.39
CA ASN A 101 6.85 3.89 -26.09
C ASN A 101 6.23 5.24 -25.71
N ALA A 102 4.90 5.34 -25.66
CA ALA A 102 4.21 6.56 -25.25
C ALA A 102 4.26 6.71 -23.72
N GLU A 103 4.27 7.95 -23.25
CA GLU A 103 4.03 8.25 -21.84
C GLU A 103 2.55 8.52 -21.58
N GLU A 104 1.84 8.93 -22.64
CA GLU A 104 0.40 9.10 -22.68
C GLU A 104 -0.31 7.77 -22.45
N LYS A 105 -1.37 7.84 -21.66
CA LYS A 105 -2.19 6.70 -21.27
C LYS A 105 -3.61 6.87 -21.78
N GLU A 106 -4.31 5.75 -21.87
CA GLU A 106 -5.74 5.68 -22.08
C GLU A 106 -6.39 5.12 -20.83
N LEU A 107 -7.27 5.93 -20.24
CA LEU A 107 -8.12 5.56 -19.11
C LEU A 107 -9.40 4.94 -19.64
N LYS A 108 -9.83 3.82 -19.07
CA LYS A 108 -11.13 3.18 -19.34
C LYS A 108 -11.85 2.96 -18.01
N ILE A 109 -13.06 3.47 -17.89
CA ILE A 109 -13.93 3.29 -16.74
C ILE A 109 -15.20 2.59 -17.23
N ILE A 110 -15.62 1.55 -16.51
CA ILE A 110 -16.92 0.90 -16.67
C ILE A 110 -17.69 1.24 -15.39
N ASN A 111 -18.85 1.86 -15.54
CA ASN A 111 -19.70 2.22 -14.40
C ASN A 111 -20.80 1.17 -14.15
N GLU A 112 -21.63 1.41 -13.13
CA GLU A 112 -22.71 0.51 -12.73
C GLU A 112 -23.76 0.32 -13.84
N ARG A 113 -23.93 1.34 -14.69
CA ARG A 113 -24.83 1.33 -15.85
C ARG A 113 -24.25 0.60 -17.06
N GLN A 114 -23.04 0.03 -16.93
CA GLN A 114 -22.28 -0.60 -18.02
C GLN A 114 -21.87 0.36 -19.14
N GLU A 115 -21.91 1.67 -18.89
CA GLU A 115 -21.39 2.67 -19.82
C GLU A 115 -19.86 2.61 -19.80
N VAL A 116 -19.24 2.59 -20.98
CA VAL A 116 -17.79 2.52 -21.13
C VAL A 116 -17.24 3.91 -21.43
N ILE A 117 -16.66 4.54 -20.42
CA ILE A 117 -16.01 5.86 -20.53
C ILE A 117 -14.54 5.64 -20.85
N LYS A 118 -14.08 6.12 -22.01
CA LYS A 118 -12.66 6.15 -22.38
C LYS A 118 -12.15 7.58 -22.44
N VAL A 119 -10.99 7.83 -21.86
CA VAL A 119 -10.32 9.13 -21.93
C VAL A 119 -8.91 8.91 -22.45
N ARG A 120 -8.56 9.61 -23.52
CA ARG A 120 -7.21 9.55 -24.11
C ARG A 120 -6.76 10.92 -24.57
N MET A 121 -5.45 11.12 -24.62
CA MET A 121 -4.87 12.30 -25.23
C MET A 121 -4.82 12.15 -26.75
N ASP A 122 -5.31 13.15 -27.47
CA ASP A 122 -5.24 13.22 -28.93
C ASP A 122 -5.02 14.70 -29.33
N ASP A 123 -4.00 14.96 -30.16
CA ASP A 123 -3.54 16.32 -30.50
C ASP A 123 -3.34 17.24 -29.28
N ASN A 124 -2.68 16.73 -28.22
CA ASN A 124 -2.41 17.46 -26.98
C ASN A 124 -3.68 17.97 -26.26
N ARG A 125 -4.80 17.27 -26.45
CA ARG A 125 -6.08 17.53 -25.78
C ARG A 125 -6.69 16.23 -25.28
N LEU A 126 -7.27 16.25 -24.08
CA LEU A 126 -8.06 15.13 -23.59
C LEU A 126 -9.39 15.05 -24.34
N ARG A 127 -9.62 13.91 -24.99
CA ARG A 127 -10.87 13.54 -25.65
C ARG A 127 -11.56 12.45 -24.83
N ILE A 128 -12.87 12.57 -24.70
CA ILE A 128 -13.72 11.70 -23.89
C ILE A 128 -14.66 10.97 -24.83
N PHE A 129 -14.72 9.66 -24.67
CA PHE A 129 -15.61 8.78 -25.43
C PHE A 129 -16.50 8.04 -24.44
N VAL A 130 -17.80 7.98 -24.72
CA VAL A 130 -18.74 7.13 -23.98
C VAL A 130 -19.35 6.18 -24.98
N ASP A 131 -19.24 4.88 -24.73
CA ASP A 131 -19.69 3.82 -25.63
C ASP A 131 -19.18 4.01 -27.07
N ASP A 132 -17.89 4.34 -27.19
CA ASP A 132 -17.16 4.63 -28.44
C ASP A 132 -17.64 5.87 -29.21
N GLN A 133 -18.57 6.66 -28.67
CA GLN A 133 -18.96 7.96 -29.20
C GLN A 133 -18.17 9.08 -28.53
N GLU A 134 -17.50 9.93 -29.33
CA GLU A 134 -16.85 11.14 -28.80
C GLU A 134 -17.91 12.12 -28.27
N ILE A 135 -17.75 12.52 -27.02
CA ILE A 135 -18.67 13.43 -26.35
C ILE A 135 -18.07 14.85 -26.35
N GLY A 136 -18.78 15.79 -26.97
CA GLY A 136 -18.41 17.21 -26.93
C GLY A 136 -18.59 17.81 -25.53
N ARG A 137 -17.85 18.89 -25.23
CA ARG A 137 -17.80 19.54 -23.90
C ARG A 137 -19.18 19.75 -23.24
N ASP A 138 -20.19 20.08 -24.03
CA ASP A 138 -21.53 20.42 -23.53
C ASP A 138 -22.32 19.21 -22.98
N ARG A 139 -21.94 17.99 -23.36
CA ARG A 139 -22.61 16.74 -22.97
C ARG A 139 -21.86 15.95 -21.90
N VAL A 140 -20.70 16.44 -21.46
CA VAL A 140 -19.82 15.74 -20.51
C VAL A 140 -20.47 15.64 -19.12
N GLN A 141 -21.26 16.66 -18.73
CA GLN A 141 -21.98 16.68 -17.46
C GLN A 141 -23.13 15.65 -17.39
N ASP A 142 -23.65 15.19 -18.54
CA ASP A 142 -24.71 14.17 -18.58
C ASP A 142 -24.25 12.81 -18.03
N TYR A 143 -22.92 12.60 -17.97
CA TYR A 143 -22.27 11.35 -17.55
C TYR A 143 -21.49 11.51 -16.23
N ASP A 144 -21.78 12.56 -15.45
CA ASP A 144 -21.05 12.89 -14.21
C ASP A 144 -19.54 13.11 -14.43
N ILE A 145 -19.18 13.56 -15.64
CA ILE A 145 -17.82 13.92 -16.00
C ILE A 145 -17.68 15.44 -15.96
N GLU A 146 -16.54 15.90 -15.44
CA GLU A 146 -16.15 17.30 -15.34
C GLU A 146 -14.79 17.47 -16.02
N LYS A 147 -14.73 18.33 -17.04
CA LYS A 147 -13.44 18.74 -17.61
C LYS A 147 -12.92 19.92 -16.80
N ILE A 148 -11.86 19.69 -16.03
CA ILE A 148 -11.18 20.73 -15.26
C ILE A 148 -10.12 21.33 -16.19
N GLU A 149 -10.40 22.54 -16.66
CA GLU A 149 -9.64 23.18 -17.74
C GLU A 149 -9.62 22.30 -19.01
N ASP A 150 -8.51 22.29 -19.76
CA ASP A 150 -8.35 21.45 -20.94
C ASP A 150 -7.47 20.20 -20.72
N ASN A 151 -6.84 20.11 -19.55
CA ASN A 151 -5.75 19.18 -19.26
C ASN A 151 -6.09 18.17 -18.16
N MET A 152 -7.28 18.22 -17.56
CA MET A 152 -7.70 17.24 -16.57
C MET A 152 -9.17 16.85 -16.76
N VAL A 153 -9.43 15.56 -16.66
CA VAL A 153 -10.78 15.00 -16.61
C VAL A 153 -11.01 14.45 -15.22
N ARG A 154 -12.16 14.80 -14.65
CA ARG A 154 -12.65 14.26 -13.40
C ARG A 154 -13.94 13.49 -13.67
N VAL A 155 -13.98 12.21 -13.32
CA VAL A 155 -15.18 11.36 -13.42
C VAL A 155 -15.67 11.07 -12.00
N LYS A 156 -16.90 11.47 -11.69
CA LYS A 156 -17.52 11.22 -10.37
C LYS A 156 -18.50 10.07 -10.49
N LEU A 157 -18.24 9.00 -9.75
CA LEU A 157 -19.19 7.91 -9.55
C LEU A 157 -19.68 7.94 -8.10
N GLU A 158 -20.60 7.04 -7.74
CA GLU A 158 -21.16 6.99 -6.38
C GLU A 158 -20.08 6.65 -5.33
N ASP A 159 -19.21 5.69 -5.66
CA ASP A 159 -18.25 5.12 -4.70
C ASP A 159 -16.82 5.66 -4.87
N LEU A 160 -16.53 6.36 -5.98
CA LEU A 160 -15.20 6.85 -6.30
C LEU A 160 -15.20 8.10 -7.19
N GLU A 161 -14.08 8.83 -7.16
CA GLU A 161 -13.75 9.90 -8.11
C GLU A 161 -12.43 9.55 -8.81
N VAL A 162 -12.39 9.58 -10.15
CA VAL A 162 -11.15 9.44 -10.92
C VAL A 162 -10.72 10.79 -11.48
N ARG A 163 -9.47 11.17 -11.27
CA ARG A 163 -8.81 12.30 -11.94
C ARG A 163 -7.72 11.80 -12.86
N PHE A 164 -7.70 12.33 -14.08
CA PHE A 164 -6.75 11.90 -15.10
C PHE A 164 -6.34 13.07 -15.97
N ASP A 165 -5.04 13.22 -16.19
CA ASP A 165 -4.45 14.30 -16.99
C ASP A 165 -3.87 13.82 -18.34
N GLY A 166 -4.02 12.54 -18.65
CA GLY A 166 -3.41 11.89 -19.82
C GLY A 166 -2.12 11.14 -19.50
N TYR A 167 -1.49 11.40 -18.35
CA TYR A 167 -0.26 10.78 -17.91
C TYR A 167 -0.43 10.06 -16.57
N ASP A 168 -0.91 10.75 -15.54
CA ASP A 168 -1.10 10.22 -14.21
C ASP A 168 -2.58 10.07 -13.88
N THR A 169 -2.92 9.00 -13.15
CA THR A 169 -4.29 8.72 -12.70
C THR A 169 -4.35 8.75 -11.19
N LYS A 170 -5.31 9.49 -10.63
CA LYS A 170 -5.64 9.47 -9.20
C LYS A 170 -7.04 8.95 -9.00
N VAL A 171 -7.19 7.93 -8.17
CA VAL A 171 -8.49 7.38 -7.77
C VAL A 171 -8.71 7.73 -6.32
N TYR A 172 -9.81 8.42 -6.04
CA TYR A 172 -10.25 8.76 -4.68
C TYR A 172 -11.40 7.83 -4.32
N MET A 173 -11.35 7.23 -3.13
CA MET A 173 -12.34 6.25 -2.71
C MET A 173 -12.72 6.44 -1.24
N GLY A 174 -14.01 6.27 -0.96
CA GLY A 174 -14.55 6.34 0.39
C GLY A 174 -14.32 5.04 1.18
N LYS A 175 -14.15 5.15 2.51
CA LYS A 175 -13.88 4.02 3.42
C LYS A 175 -14.90 2.86 3.34
N HIS A 176 -16.12 3.10 2.85
CA HIS A 176 -17.14 2.06 2.68
C HIS A 176 -16.78 1.01 1.62
N MET A 177 -15.76 1.28 0.80
CA MET A 177 -15.17 0.33 -0.16
C MET A 177 -14.02 -0.49 0.41
N SER A 178 -13.71 -0.34 1.70
CA SER A 178 -12.67 -1.11 2.37
C SER A 178 -12.92 -2.60 2.24
N GLN A 179 -11.89 -3.38 1.86
CA GLN A 179 -11.94 -4.81 1.58
C GLN A 179 -12.92 -5.27 0.48
N ARG A 180 -13.59 -4.34 -0.20
CA ARG A 180 -14.53 -4.62 -1.31
C ARG A 180 -13.90 -4.39 -2.66
N GLN A 181 -13.00 -3.40 -2.75
CA GLN A 181 -12.30 -3.07 -3.97
C GLN A 181 -11.07 -3.98 -4.14
N CYS A 182 -10.70 -4.28 -5.38
CA CYS A 182 -9.44 -4.95 -5.70
C CYS A 182 -8.82 -4.39 -6.99
N GLY A 183 -7.49 -4.48 -7.12
CA GLY A 183 -6.75 -3.94 -8.25
C GLY A 183 -5.32 -3.59 -7.87
N LEU A 184 -4.57 -2.97 -8.78
CA LEU A 184 -3.23 -2.47 -8.47
C LEU A 184 -3.20 -1.43 -7.34
N CYS A 185 -4.33 -0.80 -7.03
CA CYS A 185 -4.49 0.11 -5.90
C CYS A 185 -4.63 -0.58 -4.53
N GLY A 186 -4.40 -1.89 -4.44
CA GLY A 186 -4.51 -2.68 -3.20
C GLY A 186 -5.93 -3.20 -2.96
N HIS A 187 -6.23 -3.60 -1.72
CA HIS A 187 -7.55 -4.05 -1.24
C HIS A 187 -8.17 -3.10 -0.20
N PHE A 188 -7.47 -2.03 0.16
CA PHE A 188 -7.97 -0.92 0.98
C PHE A 188 -8.47 -1.37 2.35
N ASP A 189 -7.61 -1.93 3.21
CA ASP A 189 -7.98 -2.36 4.56
C ASP A 189 -7.28 -1.59 5.70
N GLU A 190 -6.62 -0.49 5.35
CA GLU A 190 -5.81 0.33 6.27
C GLU A 190 -4.51 -0.35 6.75
N ASP A 191 -4.10 -1.48 6.15
CA ASP A 191 -2.84 -2.19 6.43
C ASP A 191 -1.90 -2.21 5.22
N LYS A 192 -0.96 -1.26 5.19
CA LYS A 192 0.03 -1.19 4.11
C LYS A 192 0.94 -2.41 3.97
N ASP A 193 1.02 -3.27 4.99
CA ASP A 193 1.95 -4.42 4.97
C ASP A 193 1.37 -5.63 4.22
N ASN A 194 0.10 -5.61 3.80
CA ASN A 194 -0.58 -6.75 3.17
C ASN A 194 -1.23 -6.45 1.79
N GLU A 195 -0.83 -5.38 1.10
CA GLU A 195 -1.46 -4.86 -0.13
C GLU A 195 -1.55 -5.81 -1.34
N PHE A 196 -0.70 -6.82 -1.41
CA PHE A 196 -0.50 -7.61 -2.64
C PHE A 196 -1.40 -8.84 -2.71
N HIS A 197 -2.71 -8.59 -2.77
CA HIS A 197 -3.71 -9.61 -3.11
C HIS A 197 -3.85 -9.73 -4.63
N THR A 198 -3.64 -10.92 -5.18
CA THR A 198 -3.82 -11.18 -6.62
C THR A 198 -5.29 -11.03 -7.03
N SER A 199 -5.58 -11.04 -8.34
CA SER A 199 -6.95 -11.04 -8.87
C SER A 199 -7.85 -12.20 -8.43
N LYS A 200 -7.26 -13.25 -7.81
CA LYS A 200 -7.99 -14.35 -7.17
C LYS A 200 -8.16 -14.18 -5.65
N ASN A 201 -7.81 -13.01 -5.14
CA ASN A 201 -7.78 -12.69 -3.72
C ASN A 201 -6.80 -13.55 -2.89
N GLU A 202 -5.69 -13.96 -3.51
CA GLU A 202 -4.61 -14.69 -2.83
C GLU A 202 -3.45 -13.73 -2.56
N TYR A 203 -3.00 -13.64 -1.31
CA TYR A 203 -1.85 -12.82 -0.94
C TYR A 203 -0.54 -13.39 -1.53
N THR A 204 0.30 -12.51 -2.09
CA THR A 204 1.65 -12.83 -2.57
C THR A 204 2.66 -11.79 -2.06
N ASP A 205 3.93 -12.18 -1.90
CA ASP A 205 5.04 -11.25 -1.67
C ASP A 205 5.80 -10.90 -2.96
N ASP A 206 5.37 -11.46 -4.10
CA ASP A 206 5.92 -11.18 -5.41
C ASP A 206 5.10 -10.10 -6.13
N VAL A 207 5.65 -8.89 -6.19
CA VAL A 207 5.03 -7.74 -6.86
C VAL A 207 4.80 -8.01 -8.36
N GLU A 208 5.64 -8.83 -9.00
CA GLU A 208 5.48 -9.21 -10.40
C GLU A 208 4.24 -10.10 -10.58
N GLU A 209 4.06 -11.07 -9.69
CA GLU A 209 2.88 -11.95 -9.68
C GLU A 209 1.60 -11.14 -9.43
N PHE A 210 1.62 -10.28 -8.42
CA PHE A 210 0.53 -9.36 -8.12
C PHE A 210 0.17 -8.51 -9.34
N HIS A 211 1.16 -7.83 -9.94
CA HIS A 211 0.96 -6.97 -11.10
C HIS A 211 0.39 -7.72 -12.31
N LYS A 212 0.97 -8.89 -12.64
CA LYS A 212 0.52 -9.72 -13.77
C LYS A 212 -0.89 -10.25 -13.58
N SER A 213 -1.32 -10.50 -12.34
CA SER A 213 -2.66 -10.98 -12.05
C SER A 213 -3.77 -10.00 -12.47
N TYR A 214 -3.46 -8.70 -12.55
CA TYR A 214 -4.38 -7.63 -12.97
C TYR A 214 -4.17 -7.14 -14.41
N LEU A 215 -3.28 -7.79 -15.16
CA LEU A 215 -3.00 -7.46 -16.56
C LEU A 215 -3.94 -8.22 -17.50
N LEU A 216 -4.66 -7.49 -18.36
CA LEU A 216 -5.51 -8.08 -19.40
C LEU A 216 -4.70 -8.29 -20.68
N THR A 217 -4.22 -9.51 -20.87
CA THR A 217 -3.33 -9.88 -21.98
C THR A 217 -4.06 -10.27 -23.27
N ASP A 218 -5.38 -10.47 -23.21
CA ASP A 218 -6.16 -10.98 -24.35
C ASP A 218 -6.25 -9.98 -25.52
N GLU A 219 -6.02 -8.68 -25.26
CA GLU A 219 -6.14 -7.60 -26.24
C GLU A 219 -4.78 -7.02 -26.70
N CYS A 220 -3.66 -7.60 -26.27
CA CYS A 220 -2.34 -7.01 -26.50
C CYS A 220 -1.19 -8.04 -26.55
N GLU A 221 -0.18 -7.79 -27.37
CA GLU A 221 1.05 -8.59 -27.38
C GLU A 221 2.00 -8.11 -26.27
N VAL A 222 1.88 -8.70 -25.08
CA VAL A 222 2.87 -8.54 -23.97
C VAL A 222 4.22 -9.15 -24.37
N GLU A 223 4.18 -10.17 -25.22
CA GLU A 223 5.32 -11.00 -25.57
C GLU A 223 6.19 -10.34 -26.65
N LYS A 224 7.26 -9.66 -26.24
CA LYS A 224 8.65 -9.89 -26.73
C LYS A 224 9.69 -8.84 -26.33
N GLU A 225 9.31 -7.70 -25.77
CA GLU A 225 10.30 -6.61 -25.55
C GLU A 225 10.24 -5.91 -24.19
N PHE A 226 9.20 -6.09 -23.38
CA PHE A 226 9.28 -5.73 -21.97
C PHE A 226 9.93 -6.88 -21.23
N SER A 227 11.24 -6.80 -21.02
CA SER A 227 11.87 -7.54 -19.94
C SER A 227 11.23 -7.02 -18.65
N PHE A 228 10.24 -7.72 -18.13
CA PHE A 228 9.80 -7.57 -16.75
C PHE A 228 10.97 -8.03 -15.86
N ASP A 229 12.03 -7.24 -15.81
CA ASP A 229 13.19 -7.58 -15.01
C ASP A 229 12.79 -7.39 -13.55
N LYS A 230 13.29 -8.25 -12.66
CA LYS A 230 13.07 -8.08 -11.21
C LYS A 230 13.48 -6.70 -10.67
N LYS A 231 14.29 -5.95 -11.43
CA LYS A 231 14.70 -4.58 -11.10
C LYS A 231 13.58 -3.55 -11.27
N ASP A 232 12.58 -3.85 -12.10
CA ASP A 232 11.45 -2.97 -12.42
C ASP A 232 10.35 -3.05 -11.35
N TYR A 233 10.41 -4.08 -10.50
CA TYR A 233 9.54 -4.29 -9.37
C TYR A 233 10.28 -4.05 -8.05
N ALA A 234 9.75 -3.16 -7.21
CA ALA A 234 10.22 -2.97 -5.85
C ALA A 234 9.19 -2.21 -5.03
N VAL A 235 9.10 -2.53 -3.75
CA VAL A 235 8.42 -1.68 -2.76
C VAL A 235 9.37 -0.55 -2.37
N GLU A 236 8.91 0.69 -2.45
CA GLU A 236 9.64 1.82 -1.88
C GLU A 236 9.42 1.81 -0.36
N MET A 237 10.50 1.78 0.40
CA MET A 237 10.42 1.96 1.85
C MET A 237 10.51 3.45 2.15
N ASP A 238 9.55 3.98 2.92
CA ASP A 238 9.58 5.38 3.37
C ASP A 238 10.92 5.68 4.07
N GLU A 239 11.65 6.68 3.57
CA GLU A 239 12.91 7.17 4.18
C GLU A 239 12.70 7.74 5.59
N GLU A 240 11.46 8.05 5.98
CA GLU A 240 11.10 8.66 7.27
C GLU A 240 11.30 7.74 8.49
N ARG A 241 11.65 6.46 8.31
CA ARG A 241 12.10 5.58 9.42
C ARG A 241 13.62 5.62 9.64
N ARG A 242 14.35 6.55 9.04
CA ARG A 242 15.80 6.68 9.18
C ARG A 242 16.27 7.65 10.26
N ASP A 243 15.37 8.41 10.88
CA ASP A 243 15.69 9.39 11.93
C ASP A 243 14.97 9.11 13.26
N ASP A 244 15.22 7.96 13.90
CA ASP A 244 14.97 7.82 15.35
C ASP A 244 15.75 6.67 16.00
N TRP A 245 17.09 6.68 15.91
CA TRP A 245 17.98 6.13 16.97
C TRP A 245 19.47 6.43 16.73
N THR A 246 19.81 7.69 16.49
CA THR A 246 21.18 8.18 16.66
C THR A 246 21.11 9.52 17.36
N ASN A 247 20.87 9.50 18.67
CA ASN A 247 21.20 10.59 19.61
C ASN A 247 20.88 10.15 21.04
N ALA A 248 21.63 9.18 21.56
CA ALA A 248 21.81 9.02 22.99
C ALA A 248 23.17 8.36 23.23
N TYR A 249 24.03 9.09 23.94
CA TYR A 249 25.38 8.71 24.38
C TYR A 249 26.52 8.90 23.38
N ASP A 250 26.80 10.15 23.02
CA ASP A 250 28.19 10.60 22.89
C ASP A 250 28.52 11.40 24.16
N ASP A 251 29.24 10.75 25.09
CA ASP A 251 30.07 11.45 26.07
C ASP A 251 31.53 11.09 25.77
N GLU A 252 32.33 12.14 25.66
CA GLU A 252 33.68 12.15 25.14
C GLU A 252 34.69 11.47 26.08
N ASN A 253 35.54 10.62 25.51
CA ASN A 253 36.99 10.50 25.73
C ASN A 253 37.45 9.05 25.71
N THR A 254 38.04 8.61 24.60
CA THR A 254 39.37 8.00 24.65
C THR A 254 40.02 8.04 23.27
N SER A 255 41.22 8.61 23.29
CA SER A 255 42.16 8.79 22.18
C SER A 255 42.65 7.48 21.56
N ASP A 256 42.88 7.55 20.25
CA ASP A 256 43.89 6.87 19.43
C ASP A 256 44.06 5.35 19.58
N ASP A 257 43.70 4.57 18.55
CA ASP A 257 44.71 3.94 17.66
C ASP A 257 44.09 3.01 16.58
N TRP A 258 44.56 3.23 15.34
CA TRP A 258 44.64 2.38 14.13
C TRP A 258 43.50 1.44 13.68
N LYS A 259 43.07 1.71 12.44
CA LYS A 259 42.81 0.77 11.33
C LYS A 259 42.17 -0.58 11.70
N ASP A 260 40.88 -0.68 11.42
CA ASP A 260 40.46 -1.71 10.46
C ASP A 260 39.14 -1.29 9.79
N SER A 261 39.15 -1.29 8.47
CA SER A 261 37.95 -1.17 7.66
C SER A 261 37.09 -2.40 7.91
N LYS A 262 36.23 -2.35 8.93
CA LYS A 262 35.14 -3.32 9.08
C LYS A 262 34.16 -3.10 7.94
N GLU A 263 34.30 -3.90 6.90
CA GLU A 263 33.17 -4.31 6.07
C GLU A 263 31.94 -4.51 6.96
N ASP A 264 30.84 -3.87 6.60
CA ASP A 264 29.54 -4.05 7.25
C ASP A 264 29.16 -5.52 7.25
N VAL A 265 29.48 -6.21 8.33
CA VAL A 265 29.18 -7.63 8.48
C VAL A 265 27.66 -7.77 8.58
N LEU A 266 27.06 -8.31 7.51
CA LEU A 266 25.62 -8.53 7.44
C LEU A 266 25.14 -9.45 8.56
N LYS A 267 24.14 -8.96 9.29
CA LYS A 267 23.48 -9.65 10.40
C LYS A 267 22.04 -9.97 10.01
N THR A 268 21.54 -11.12 10.46
CA THR A 268 20.17 -11.58 10.19
C THR A 268 19.64 -12.33 11.40
N THR A 269 18.31 -12.49 11.50
CA THR A 269 17.68 -13.39 12.46
C THR A 269 17.72 -14.82 11.94
N HIS A 270 18.18 -15.77 12.75
CA HIS A 270 18.15 -17.20 12.41
C HIS A 270 16.76 -17.75 12.67
N ILE A 271 16.22 -18.51 11.71
CA ILE A 271 14.86 -19.05 11.77
C ILE A 271 14.93 -20.58 11.71
N MET A 272 14.23 -21.24 12.64
CA MET A 272 14.02 -22.68 12.64
C MET A 272 12.53 -22.97 12.46
N GLU A 273 12.18 -23.64 11.38
CA GLU A 273 10.79 -23.98 11.06
C GLU A 273 10.44 -25.39 11.51
N PHE A 274 9.36 -25.51 12.29
CA PHE A 274 8.76 -26.78 12.69
C PHE A 274 7.30 -26.83 12.19
N PRO A 275 6.69 -28.03 12.10
CA PRO A 275 5.33 -28.17 11.58
C PRO A 275 4.27 -27.32 12.29
N HIS A 276 4.38 -27.14 13.61
CA HIS A 276 3.39 -26.43 14.44
C HIS A 276 3.88 -25.09 15.02
N ARG A 277 5.18 -24.77 14.88
CA ARG A 277 5.78 -23.56 15.46
C ARG A 277 6.99 -23.09 14.66
N VAL A 278 7.31 -21.82 14.77
CA VAL A 278 8.52 -21.23 14.18
C VAL A 278 9.33 -20.60 15.29
N CYS A 279 10.63 -20.83 15.29
CA CYS A 279 11.53 -20.31 16.30
C CYS A 279 12.52 -19.32 15.69
N PHE A 280 12.67 -18.17 16.34
CA PHE A 280 13.49 -17.05 15.89
C PHE A 280 14.61 -16.80 16.90
N SER A 281 15.82 -16.54 16.42
CA SER A 281 16.94 -16.20 17.30
C SER A 281 16.73 -14.83 17.92
N LEU A 282 16.95 -14.74 19.24
CA LEU A 282 16.91 -13.47 19.97
C LEU A 282 18.12 -12.61 19.65
N GLU A 283 19.28 -13.23 19.39
CA GLU A 283 20.46 -12.52 18.94
C GLU A 283 20.61 -12.58 17.41
N PRO A 284 21.04 -11.48 16.76
CA PRO A 284 21.43 -11.52 15.35
C PRO A 284 22.66 -12.40 15.11
N VAL A 285 22.64 -13.09 13.97
CA VAL A 285 23.74 -13.94 13.50
C VAL A 285 24.32 -13.44 12.19
N ARG A 286 25.60 -13.70 11.96
CA ARG A 286 26.30 -13.29 10.73
C ARG A 286 25.78 -14.10 9.54
N LYS A 287 25.62 -13.44 8.39
CA LYS A 287 25.24 -14.05 7.11
C LYS A 287 26.11 -13.46 6.00
N CYS A 288 26.59 -14.32 5.09
CA CYS A 288 27.28 -13.86 3.89
C CYS A 288 26.30 -13.33 2.84
N ARG A 289 26.76 -12.44 1.96
CA ARG A 289 25.98 -11.99 0.80
C ARG A 289 25.68 -13.17 -0.13
N LYS A 290 24.67 -13.02 -0.98
CA LYS A 290 24.26 -14.08 -1.93
C LYS A 290 25.39 -14.47 -2.90
N ASN A 291 26.36 -13.58 -3.12
CA ASN A 291 27.51 -13.77 -4.01
C ASN A 291 28.79 -14.21 -3.26
N GLU A 292 28.70 -14.47 -1.96
CA GLU A 292 29.83 -14.86 -1.11
C GLU A 292 29.65 -16.28 -0.58
N LYS A 293 30.73 -17.04 -0.52
CA LYS A 293 30.78 -18.35 0.14
C LYS A 293 31.24 -18.20 1.58
N LYS A 294 30.67 -19.02 2.46
CA LYS A 294 31.13 -19.16 3.85
C LYS A 294 32.50 -19.84 3.83
N GLU A 295 33.53 -19.17 4.33
CA GLU A 295 34.89 -19.72 4.34
C GLU A 295 35.15 -20.44 5.67
N ASP A 296 35.07 -19.69 6.78
CA ASP A 296 35.20 -20.23 8.13
C ASP A 296 33.85 -20.24 8.84
N VAL A 297 33.54 -21.32 9.57
CA VAL A 297 32.28 -21.50 10.29
C VAL A 297 32.59 -21.90 11.74
N VAL A 298 31.94 -21.22 12.68
CA VAL A 298 32.08 -21.48 14.13
C VAL A 298 30.72 -21.85 14.72
N GLU A 299 30.72 -22.77 15.68
CA GLU A 299 29.53 -23.05 16.48
C GLU A 299 29.30 -21.95 17.51
N LYS A 300 28.14 -21.30 17.42
CA LYS A 300 27.71 -20.26 18.33
C LYS A 300 26.46 -20.72 19.08
N LYS A 301 26.50 -20.59 20.40
CA LYS A 301 25.33 -20.81 21.27
C LYS A 301 24.38 -19.62 21.19
N VAL A 302 23.15 -19.84 20.72
CA VAL A 302 22.16 -18.79 20.41
C VAL A 302 20.82 -19.11 21.07
N ARG A 303 20.15 -18.08 21.61
CA ARG A 303 18.85 -18.23 22.27
C ARG A 303 17.71 -18.04 21.27
N PHE A 304 16.65 -18.81 21.42
CA PHE A 304 15.48 -18.78 20.53
C PHE A 304 14.19 -18.54 21.30
N THR A 305 13.27 -17.81 20.67
CA THR A 305 11.86 -17.76 21.05
C THR A 305 11.01 -18.48 20.00
N CYS A 306 10.01 -19.23 20.40
CA CYS A 306 9.14 -19.98 19.50
C CYS A 306 7.70 -19.49 19.59
N LEU A 307 7.08 -19.29 18.42
CA LEU A 307 5.70 -18.86 18.29
C LEU A 307 4.89 -19.86 17.45
N PRO A 308 3.57 -20.00 17.69
CA PRO A 308 2.71 -20.90 16.90
C PRO A 308 2.68 -20.51 15.43
N ARG A 309 2.89 -21.46 14.51
CA ARG A 309 3.00 -21.17 13.07
C ARG A 309 1.76 -20.46 12.48
N SER A 310 0.58 -20.73 13.04
CA SER A 310 -0.69 -20.13 12.62
C SER A 310 -0.93 -18.71 13.14
N SER A 311 -0.09 -18.21 14.05
CA SER A 311 -0.24 -16.85 14.60
C SER A 311 0.13 -15.78 13.58
N TYR A 312 -0.61 -14.69 13.58
CA TYR A 312 -0.39 -13.54 12.69
C TYR A 312 1.01 -12.95 12.90
N GLU A 313 1.45 -12.87 14.16
CA GLU A 313 2.76 -12.36 14.57
C GLU A 313 3.91 -13.23 14.01
N THR A 314 3.74 -14.56 14.02
CA THR A 314 4.73 -15.46 13.40
C THR A 314 4.86 -15.22 11.90
N ARG A 315 3.74 -14.98 11.21
CA ARG A 315 3.74 -14.68 9.78
C ARG A 315 4.45 -13.35 9.51
N GLN A 316 4.15 -12.31 10.27
CA GLN A 316 4.84 -11.02 10.18
C GLN A 316 6.36 -11.16 10.43
N PHE A 317 6.77 -11.89 11.47
CA PHE A 317 8.18 -12.11 11.77
C PHE A 317 8.93 -12.89 10.70
N LEU A 318 8.30 -13.89 10.07
CA LEU A 318 8.87 -14.59 8.93
C LEU A 318 9.15 -13.65 7.74
N HIS A 319 8.26 -12.70 7.46
CA HIS A 319 8.46 -11.70 6.41
C HIS A 319 9.55 -10.70 6.80
N LYS A 320 9.46 -10.12 8.01
CA LYS A 320 10.39 -9.10 8.51
C LYS A 320 11.83 -9.61 8.66
N ALA A 321 12.02 -10.89 9.02
CA ALA A 321 13.35 -11.50 9.15
C ALA A 321 14.10 -11.67 7.81
N ARG A 322 13.43 -11.52 6.66
CA ARG A 322 14.06 -11.59 5.33
C ARG A 322 14.80 -10.31 4.97
N THR A 323 14.30 -9.17 5.45
CA THR A 323 14.77 -7.82 5.09
C THR A 323 15.48 -7.12 6.24
N SER A 324 15.22 -7.51 7.49
CA SER A 324 15.75 -6.86 8.69
C SER A 324 16.02 -7.85 9.83
N VAL A 325 16.78 -7.42 10.84
CA VAL A 325 16.93 -8.17 12.09
C VAL A 325 15.70 -7.92 12.95
N LEU A 326 15.07 -8.98 13.44
CA LEU A 326 13.94 -8.89 14.37
C LEU A 326 14.42 -8.43 15.75
N ASP A 327 13.69 -7.49 16.35
CA ASP A 327 13.79 -7.22 17.79
C ASP A 327 12.77 -8.11 18.51
N LEU A 328 13.30 -9.04 19.31
CA LEU A 328 12.52 -10.03 20.06
C LEU A 328 12.89 -10.00 21.55
N SER A 329 13.48 -8.89 22.02
CA SER A 329 13.96 -8.73 23.41
C SER A 329 12.84 -8.92 24.45
N ASP A 330 11.60 -8.56 24.10
CA ASP A 330 10.41 -8.71 24.95
C ASP A 330 9.84 -10.14 24.97
N TYR A 331 10.33 -11.05 24.13
CA TYR A 331 9.83 -12.42 24.07
C TYR A 331 10.62 -13.37 24.99
N PRO A 332 9.94 -14.31 25.67
CA PRO A 332 10.61 -15.24 26.56
C PRO A 332 11.50 -16.23 25.79
N VAL A 333 12.64 -16.57 26.38
CA VAL A 333 13.54 -17.61 25.85
C VAL A 333 12.82 -18.96 25.90
N SER A 334 12.63 -19.58 24.75
CA SER A 334 12.04 -20.92 24.62
C SER A 334 13.10 -22.02 24.77
N PHE A 335 14.28 -21.86 24.15
CA PHE A 335 15.43 -22.75 24.31
C PHE A 335 16.74 -22.09 23.84
N VAL A 336 17.86 -22.80 24.01
CA VAL A 336 19.18 -22.38 23.55
C VAL A 336 19.82 -23.50 22.74
N GLU A 337 20.32 -23.21 21.55
CA GLU A 337 20.86 -24.18 20.60
C GLU A 337 22.22 -23.72 20.05
N ASN A 338 23.10 -24.66 19.70
CA ASN A 338 24.35 -24.33 19.00
C ASN A 338 24.09 -24.33 17.49
N ILE A 339 24.39 -23.21 16.83
CA ILE A 339 24.24 -23.07 15.38
C ILE A 339 25.56 -22.69 14.72
N GLN A 340 25.73 -23.15 13.49
CA GLN A 340 26.90 -22.88 12.67
C GLN A 340 26.79 -21.51 11.99
N VAL A 341 27.66 -20.58 12.38
CA VAL A 341 27.68 -19.21 11.85
C VAL A 341 29.02 -18.91 11.14
N PRO A 342 29.00 -18.25 9.98
CA PRO A 342 30.23 -17.89 9.29
C PRO A 342 31.00 -16.79 10.03
N THR A 343 32.31 -16.96 10.17
CA THR A 343 33.23 -15.93 10.68
C THR A 343 33.82 -15.07 9.56
N ALA A 344 33.96 -15.64 8.35
CA ALA A 344 34.44 -14.98 7.14
C ALA A 344 33.60 -15.36 5.90
N CYS A 345 33.50 -14.43 4.94
CA CYS A 345 32.76 -14.56 3.70
C CYS A 345 33.66 -14.15 2.53
N ALA A 346 33.80 -14.98 1.50
CA ALA A 346 34.68 -14.74 0.37
C ALA A 346 33.94 -14.77 -0.98
N VAL A 347 34.30 -13.88 -1.90
CA VAL A 347 33.80 -13.87 -3.28
C VAL A 347 34.70 -14.77 -4.13
N TYR A 348 34.13 -15.76 -4.81
CA TYR A 348 34.85 -16.72 -5.67
C TYR A 348 34.48 -16.58 -7.14
#